data_AF-A0A8T1WPG5-F1
#
_entry.id   AF-A0A8T1WPG5-F1
#
_cell.length_a   1.000
_cell.length_b   1.000
_cell.length_c   1.000
_cell.angle_alpha   90.00
_cell.angle_beta   90.00
_cell.angle_gamma   90.00
#
_symmetry.space_group_name_H-M   'P 1'
#
loop_
_entity.id
_entity.type
_entity.pdbx_description
1 polymer ?
#
loop_
_entity_poly.entity_id
_entity_poly.type
_entity_poly.pdbx_seq_one_letter_code
_entity_poly.pdbx_strand_id
1 'polypeptide(L)'
;MRSSVILLVVVAAALSCCGALVTTPMPGQSKVSATSPDRVITSGHDAINEEGLLRAKDGDESDADSSLSEAADERGIGASSLTKKFYKASTSEKVDRWVKAEKSEGTVLKKLGLAKLRGSEFWSHPNQKYYREFLHKAEGRWLDKLIDNRIPTSRLWDYLYLGGRDFSGAEFKKLKDTANFKTYKRYAEKYDNAVFTNKIQPHIPRTSMGGYSGEWKTKAELWAEAGRPSSYVKNLLGLNANPGVKPERHMNYEFYEEFLARKVALALAKKKTE
;
A
#
# COMPACT_ATOMS: atom_id res chain seq x y z
N MET A 1 25.50 -12.56 1.70
CA MET A 1 24.82 -12.86 0.42
C MET A 1 23.60 -13.74 0.69
N ARG A 2 22.42 -13.11 0.74
CA ARG A 2 21.05 -13.65 0.58
C ARG A 2 20.09 -12.63 1.22
N SER A 3 20.08 -11.44 0.65
CA SER A 3 19.02 -10.44 0.83
C SER A 3 18.27 -10.37 -0.51
N SER A 4 16.99 -10.04 -0.48
CA SER A 4 16.09 -9.83 -1.65
C SER A 4 15.32 -11.06 -2.15
N VAL A 5 14.31 -11.47 -1.39
CA VAL A 5 13.17 -12.27 -1.93
C VAL A 5 11.80 -11.65 -1.59
N ILE A 6 11.73 -10.63 -0.73
CA ILE A 6 10.47 -10.13 -0.15
C ILE A 6 9.63 -9.25 -1.10
N LEU A 7 10.14 -8.85 -2.27
CA LEU A 7 9.34 -8.08 -3.25
C LEU A 7 9.22 -8.72 -4.65
N LEU A 8 9.84 -9.89 -4.89
CA LEU A 8 9.97 -10.44 -6.24
C LEU A 8 8.80 -11.32 -6.70
N VAL A 9 7.87 -11.69 -5.82
CA VAL A 9 6.76 -12.61 -6.19
C VAL A 9 5.56 -11.88 -6.79
N VAL A 10 5.50 -10.55 -6.73
CA VAL A 10 4.48 -9.77 -7.46
C VAL A 10 4.88 -9.52 -8.94
N VAL A 11 6.14 -9.75 -9.31
CA VAL A 11 6.65 -9.51 -10.68
C VAL A 11 6.59 -10.78 -11.57
N ALA A 12 6.34 -11.97 -11.02
CA ALA A 12 6.47 -13.23 -11.77
C ALA A 12 5.18 -13.74 -12.46
N ALA A 13 4.26 -12.87 -12.89
CA ALA A 13 3.04 -13.29 -13.60
C ALA A 13 2.75 -12.53 -14.92
N ALA A 14 3.74 -11.86 -15.53
CA ALA A 14 3.52 -11.13 -16.78
C ALA A 14 4.69 -11.13 -17.77
N LEU A 15 5.54 -12.16 -17.78
CA LEU A 15 6.54 -12.33 -18.84
C LEU A 15 6.56 -13.77 -19.36
N SER A 16 5.54 -14.07 -20.15
CA SER A 16 5.60 -15.12 -21.17
C SER A 16 4.79 -14.63 -22.36
N CYS A 17 5.42 -13.85 -23.23
CA CYS A 17 5.30 -13.95 -24.68
C CYS A 17 6.10 -12.83 -25.38
N CYS A 18 6.69 -13.20 -26.51
CA CYS A 18 7.38 -12.37 -27.49
C CYS A 18 8.83 -11.99 -27.17
N GLY A 19 9.72 -12.96 -27.45
CA GLY A 19 11.06 -12.63 -27.93
C GLY A 19 11.01 -12.26 -29.42
N ALA A 20 11.75 -11.21 -29.78
CA ALA A 20 12.55 -11.13 -31.00
C ALA A 20 13.51 -9.94 -30.85
N LEU A 21 14.79 -10.26 -30.77
CA LEU A 21 15.92 -9.34 -30.86
C LEU A 21 15.91 -8.62 -32.22
N VAL A 22 16.12 -7.31 -32.22
CA VAL A 22 16.87 -6.63 -33.29
C VAL A 22 17.82 -5.61 -32.65
N THR A 23 19.10 -5.81 -32.91
CA THR A 23 20.23 -4.96 -32.54
C THR A 23 20.41 -3.85 -33.59
N THR A 24 20.76 -2.63 -33.20
CA THR A 24 21.65 -1.71 -33.97
C THR A 24 22.00 -0.45 -33.13
N PRO A 25 23.12 0.24 -33.46
CA PRO A 25 23.94 0.98 -32.49
C PRO A 25 23.74 2.51 -32.45
N MET A 26 24.21 3.11 -31.36
CA MET A 26 24.43 4.55 -31.13
C MET A 26 25.37 5.18 -32.18
N PRO A 27 25.25 6.51 -32.39
CA PRO A 27 26.41 7.36 -32.05
C PRO A 27 26.04 8.74 -31.48
N GLY A 28 26.97 9.33 -30.70
CA GLY A 28 27.05 10.80 -30.56
C GLY A 28 27.31 11.34 -29.16
N GLN A 29 28.56 11.25 -28.68
CA GLN A 29 29.06 12.09 -27.59
C GLN A 29 29.34 13.50 -28.10
N SER A 30 28.97 14.52 -27.32
CA SER A 30 29.69 15.80 -27.30
C SER A 30 29.93 16.25 -25.86
N LYS A 31 31.21 16.51 -25.58
CA LYS A 31 31.78 17.04 -24.34
C LYS A 31 31.46 18.52 -24.19
N VAL A 32 31.12 18.99 -22.99
CA VAL A 32 31.56 20.31 -22.50
C VAL A 32 31.89 20.22 -21.02
N SER A 33 33.01 20.84 -20.64
CA SER A 33 33.71 20.76 -19.37
C SER A 33 33.35 21.92 -18.43
N ALA A 34 33.25 21.57 -17.14
CA ALA A 34 33.58 22.32 -15.91
C ALA A 34 33.09 23.77 -15.69
N THR A 35 32.35 23.99 -14.59
CA THR A 35 32.88 24.72 -13.41
C THR A 35 31.98 24.53 -12.16
N SER A 36 32.63 24.21 -11.03
CA SER A 36 32.08 24.25 -9.66
C SER A 36 32.09 25.71 -9.15
N PRO A 37 31.21 26.11 -8.21
CA PRO A 37 31.64 26.01 -6.81
C PRO A 37 30.54 25.56 -5.81
N ASP A 38 31.07 25.05 -4.71
CA ASP A 38 30.48 24.70 -3.42
C ASP A 38 29.18 25.40 -3.01
N ARG A 39 28.19 24.59 -2.63
CA ARG A 39 27.29 24.94 -1.52
C ARG A 39 26.83 23.70 -0.77
N VAL A 40 27.44 23.51 0.39
CA VAL A 40 27.02 22.58 1.44
C VAL A 40 25.60 22.94 1.88
N ILE A 41 24.63 22.06 1.63
CA ILE A 41 23.37 22.00 2.37
C ILE A 41 23.19 20.55 2.79
N THR A 42 23.59 20.28 4.03
CA THR A 42 23.20 19.07 4.77
C THR A 42 21.71 19.17 5.07
N SER A 43 20.88 18.31 4.47
CA SER A 43 19.48 18.15 4.85
C SER A 43 19.14 16.67 4.95
N GLY A 44 19.31 16.14 6.16
CA GLY A 44 18.48 15.12 6.80
C GLY A 44 17.96 13.98 5.92
N HIS A 45 18.87 13.17 5.40
CA HIS A 45 18.58 11.79 5.00
C HIS A 45 18.57 10.94 6.26
N ASP A 46 17.42 10.75 6.90
CA ASP A 46 17.26 9.69 7.91
C ASP A 46 15.80 9.20 7.98
N ALA A 47 15.69 7.88 8.16
CA ALA A 47 14.48 7.09 8.42
C ALA A 47 13.51 6.83 7.24
N ILE A 48 13.98 6.08 6.24
CA ILE A 48 13.38 4.77 5.97
C ILE A 48 14.43 3.76 6.40
N ASN A 49 14.40 3.35 7.67
CA ASN A 49 15.29 2.29 8.12
C ASN A 49 14.85 0.99 7.42
N GLU A 50 15.58 0.64 6.37
CA GLU A 50 15.61 -0.68 5.73
C GLU A 50 15.85 -1.81 6.77
N GLU A 51 16.42 -1.47 7.93
CA GLU A 51 16.73 -2.36 9.06
C GLU A 51 15.48 -2.86 9.84
N GLY A 52 14.29 -2.30 9.59
CA GLY A 52 13.03 -2.79 10.18
C GLY A 52 12.37 -3.94 9.40
N LEU A 53 12.87 -4.26 8.20
CA LEU A 53 12.19 -5.09 7.20
C LEU A 53 12.58 -6.58 7.27
N LEU A 54 12.36 -7.21 8.44
CA LEU A 54 12.48 -8.65 8.71
C LEU A 54 13.83 -9.14 9.27
N ARG A 55 14.11 -8.80 10.54
CA ARG A 55 14.84 -9.72 11.42
C ARG A 55 13.84 -10.58 12.18
N ALA A 56 13.26 -11.56 11.48
CA ALA A 56 12.58 -12.65 12.16
C ALA A 56 13.66 -13.47 12.87
N LYS A 57 13.70 -13.38 14.21
CA LYS A 57 14.35 -14.40 15.02
C LYS A 57 13.47 -15.64 14.82
N ASP A 58 13.96 -16.64 14.10
CA ASP A 58 13.33 -17.95 14.02
C ASP A 58 13.37 -18.58 15.42
N GLY A 59 12.45 -18.14 16.27
CA GLY A 59 12.08 -18.84 17.48
C GLY A 59 11.30 -20.06 17.04
N ASP A 60 11.99 -21.19 17.01
CA ASP A 60 11.39 -22.51 16.98
C ASP A 60 10.65 -22.69 18.31
N GLU A 61 9.41 -22.22 18.34
CA GLU A 61 8.52 -22.36 19.48
C GLU A 61 7.46 -23.38 19.07
N SER A 62 7.62 -24.58 19.61
CA SER A 62 6.62 -25.62 19.67
C SER A 62 5.26 -25.01 20.00
N ASP A 63 4.25 -25.32 19.21
CA ASP A 63 2.86 -24.96 19.48
C ASP A 63 2.42 -25.64 20.79
N ALA A 64 2.73 -25.00 21.94
CA ALA A 64 2.15 -25.28 23.23
C ALA A 64 0.86 -24.47 23.34
N ASP A 65 -0.24 -25.16 23.04
CA ASP A 65 -1.58 -24.81 23.47
C ASP A 65 -1.61 -24.74 25.01
N SER A 66 -1.43 -23.56 25.60
CA SER A 66 -1.69 -23.29 27.02
C SER A 66 -1.48 -21.80 27.37
N SER A 67 -2.57 -21.14 27.77
CA SER A 67 -2.70 -20.26 28.97
C SER A 67 -3.53 -19.01 28.71
N LEU A 68 -4.86 -19.19 28.76
CA LEU A 68 -5.79 -18.14 29.17
C LEU A 68 -6.75 -18.76 30.19
N SER A 69 -6.20 -19.09 31.36
CA SER A 69 -6.96 -19.42 32.57
C SER A 69 -6.08 -19.16 33.79
N GLU A 70 -5.89 -17.88 34.11
CA GLU A 70 -5.31 -17.47 35.39
C GLU A 70 -6.17 -16.33 35.96
N ALA A 71 -7.43 -16.65 36.21
CA ALA A 71 -8.36 -15.85 37.01
C ALA A 71 -9.62 -16.66 37.35
N ALA A 72 -9.49 -17.92 37.77
CA ALA A 72 -10.62 -18.68 38.30
C ALA A 72 -10.14 -19.91 39.07
N ASP A 73 -9.45 -19.70 40.20
CA ASP A 73 -9.32 -20.74 41.21
C ASP A 73 -9.22 -20.10 42.60
N GLU A 74 -10.39 -19.84 43.19
CA GLU A 74 -10.65 -20.11 44.60
C GLU A 74 -12.16 -20.15 44.82
N ARG A 75 -12.76 -21.30 44.47
CA ARG A 75 -13.96 -21.90 45.07
C ARG A 75 -14.34 -23.12 44.23
N GLY A 76 -13.96 -24.29 44.74
CA GLY A 76 -14.15 -25.56 44.07
C GLY A 76 -15.61 -25.86 43.74
N ILE A 77 -15.83 -26.17 42.46
CA ILE A 77 -16.81 -27.15 41.98
C ILE A 77 -16.15 -27.84 40.79
N GLY A 78 -16.10 -29.16 40.80
CA GLY A 78 -15.35 -29.96 39.84
C GLY A 78 -15.72 -29.69 38.37
N ALA A 79 -14.79 -29.07 37.64
CA ALA A 79 -14.79 -29.09 36.18
C ALA A 79 -14.05 -30.35 35.68
N SER A 80 -14.69 -31.50 35.90
CA SER A 80 -14.24 -32.81 35.45
C SER A 80 -14.12 -32.86 33.91
N SER A 81 -12.92 -33.06 33.35
CA SER A 81 -12.59 -33.68 32.04
C SER A 81 -13.37 -33.28 30.75
N LEU A 82 -14.32 -32.36 30.83
CA LEU A 82 -15.30 -32.01 29.80
C LEU A 82 -15.04 -30.63 29.21
N THR A 83 -13.90 -30.00 29.48
CA THR A 83 -13.50 -28.72 28.86
C THR A 83 -12.29 -28.84 27.94
N LYS A 84 -11.61 -30.01 27.87
CA LYS A 84 -10.50 -30.26 26.93
C LYS A 84 -10.91 -30.44 25.45
N LYS A 85 -12.22 -30.49 25.15
CA LYS A 85 -12.76 -30.62 23.79
C LYS A 85 -13.10 -29.27 23.12
N PHE A 86 -12.75 -28.13 23.72
CA PHE A 86 -13.43 -26.87 23.41
C PHE A 86 -12.56 -25.90 22.60
N TYR A 87 -13.06 -25.58 21.40
CA TYR A 87 -12.60 -24.57 20.43
C TYR A 87 -11.24 -24.80 19.77
N LYS A 88 -11.20 -25.70 18.78
CA LYS A 88 -10.19 -25.61 17.72
C LYS A 88 -10.43 -24.31 16.96
N ALA A 89 -9.59 -23.30 17.20
CA ALA A 89 -9.65 -22.02 16.52
C ALA A 89 -9.82 -22.19 15.01
N SER A 90 -10.76 -21.44 14.44
CA SER A 90 -11.00 -21.45 13.00
C SER A 90 -9.73 -21.04 12.24
N THR A 91 -9.58 -21.45 10.98
CA THR A 91 -8.38 -21.07 10.21
C THR A 91 -8.29 -19.56 10.02
N SER A 92 -9.40 -18.81 10.04
CA SER A 92 -9.40 -17.34 9.99
C SER A 92 -8.85 -16.72 11.29
N GLU A 93 -9.23 -17.24 12.47
CA GLU A 93 -8.62 -16.80 13.74
C GLU A 93 -7.11 -17.07 13.78
N LYS A 94 -6.66 -18.19 13.19
CA LYS A 94 -5.22 -18.47 13.05
C LYS A 94 -4.55 -17.44 12.16
N VAL A 95 -5.17 -17.05 11.05
CA VAL A 95 -4.69 -15.98 10.17
C VAL A 95 -4.54 -14.67 10.96
N ASP A 96 -5.53 -14.30 11.77
CA ASP A 96 -5.45 -13.10 12.61
C ASP A 96 -4.30 -13.16 13.61
N ARG A 97 -4.08 -14.31 14.25
CA ARG A 97 -2.94 -14.52 15.14
C ARG A 97 -1.61 -14.41 14.39
N TRP A 98 -1.50 -14.97 13.20
CA TRP A 98 -0.27 -14.88 12.39
C TRP A 98 0.03 -13.46 11.94
N VAL A 99 -0.99 -12.68 11.57
CA VAL A 99 -0.84 -11.26 11.21
C VAL A 99 -0.41 -10.45 12.43
N LYS A 100 -1.04 -10.66 13.59
CA LYS A 100 -0.67 -9.98 14.85
C LYS A 100 0.75 -10.31 15.29
N ALA A 101 1.16 -11.57 15.12
CA ALA A 101 2.51 -12.05 15.42
C ALA A 101 3.53 -11.81 14.29
N GLU A 102 3.13 -11.10 13.22
CA GLU A 102 4.00 -10.70 12.10
C GLU A 102 4.77 -11.87 11.49
N LYS A 103 4.11 -13.04 11.37
CA LYS A 103 4.71 -14.24 10.81
C LYS A 103 5.05 -14.02 9.33
N SER A 104 6.14 -14.64 8.87
CA SER A 104 6.55 -14.57 7.47
C SER A 104 5.60 -15.36 6.55
N GLU A 105 5.51 -14.93 5.29
CA GLU A 105 4.77 -15.66 4.25
C GLU A 105 5.20 -17.12 4.15
N GLY A 106 6.51 -17.39 4.19
CA GLY A 106 7.06 -18.75 4.13
C GLY A 106 6.59 -19.62 5.30
N THR A 107 6.51 -19.05 6.51
CA THR A 107 5.98 -19.76 7.69
C THR A 107 4.50 -20.07 7.52
N VAL A 108 3.69 -19.11 7.04
CA VAL A 108 2.25 -19.31 6.82
C VAL A 108 1.99 -20.33 5.71
N LEU A 109 2.74 -20.27 4.60
CA LEU A 109 2.68 -21.26 3.53
C LEU A 109 2.95 -22.68 4.04
N LYS A 110 3.97 -22.85 4.90
CA LYS A 110 4.26 -24.14 5.54
C LYS A 110 3.11 -24.58 6.44
N LYS A 111 2.61 -23.71 7.32
CA LYS A 111 1.50 -24.02 8.24
C LYS A 111 0.17 -24.33 7.51
N LEU A 112 -0.03 -23.79 6.31
CA LEU A 112 -1.19 -24.07 5.46
C LEU A 112 -1.01 -25.29 4.53
N GLY A 113 0.16 -25.93 4.54
CA GLY A 113 0.48 -27.06 3.65
C GLY A 113 0.68 -26.67 2.18
N LEU A 114 0.89 -25.38 1.89
CA LEU A 114 0.98 -24.84 0.53
C LEU A 114 2.42 -24.72 0.02
N ALA A 115 3.42 -24.84 0.91
CA ALA A 115 4.82 -24.52 0.59
C ALA A 115 5.44 -25.35 -0.54
N LYS A 116 4.93 -26.58 -0.76
CA LYS A 116 5.42 -27.49 -1.81
C LYS A 116 4.56 -27.48 -3.08
N LEU A 117 3.39 -26.83 -3.06
CA LEU A 117 2.47 -26.81 -4.19
C LEU A 117 2.87 -25.71 -5.18
N ARG A 118 2.65 -25.95 -6.47
CA ARG A 118 2.95 -25.00 -7.55
C ARG A 118 1.84 -24.98 -8.59
N GLY A 119 1.83 -23.95 -9.43
CA GLY A 119 0.91 -23.84 -10.56
C GLY A 119 -0.55 -23.99 -10.16
N SER A 120 -1.32 -24.74 -10.95
CA SER A 120 -2.76 -24.98 -10.74
C SER A 120 -3.06 -25.64 -9.39
N GLU A 121 -2.21 -26.54 -8.92
CA GLU A 121 -2.38 -27.24 -7.63
C GLU A 121 -2.39 -26.26 -6.46
N PHE A 122 -1.50 -25.27 -6.48
CA PHE A 122 -1.48 -24.20 -5.48
C PHE A 122 -2.75 -23.35 -5.54
N TRP A 123 -3.19 -22.95 -6.72
CA TRP A 123 -4.32 -22.04 -6.91
C TRP A 123 -5.68 -22.67 -6.59
N SER A 124 -5.82 -23.99 -6.79
CA SER A 124 -7.04 -24.75 -6.54
C SER A 124 -7.14 -25.32 -5.12
N HIS A 125 -6.09 -25.22 -4.32
CA HIS A 125 -6.07 -25.81 -2.97
C HIS A 125 -7.06 -25.10 -2.02
N PRO A 126 -7.85 -25.81 -1.20
CA PRO A 126 -8.84 -25.20 -0.30
C PRO A 126 -8.26 -24.19 0.70
N ASN A 127 -7.00 -24.37 1.12
CA ASN A 127 -6.31 -23.46 2.05
C ASN A 127 -5.79 -22.19 1.39
N GLN A 128 -5.78 -22.11 0.06
CA GLN A 128 -5.27 -20.95 -0.66
C GLN A 128 -6.05 -19.67 -0.31
N LYS A 129 -7.35 -19.76 -0.02
CA LYS A 129 -8.17 -18.63 0.42
C LYS A 129 -7.65 -17.99 1.72
N TYR A 130 -7.17 -18.81 2.67
CA TYR A 130 -6.61 -18.32 3.93
C TYR A 130 -5.24 -17.69 3.74
N TYR A 131 -4.46 -18.16 2.76
CA TYR A 131 -3.22 -17.51 2.38
C TYR A 131 -3.48 -16.12 1.77
N ARG A 132 -4.47 -16.01 0.87
CA ARG A 132 -4.90 -14.71 0.33
C ARG A 132 -5.40 -13.77 1.43
N GLU A 133 -6.20 -14.29 2.37
CA GLU A 133 -6.67 -13.53 3.52
C GLU A 133 -5.50 -13.03 4.39
N PHE A 134 -4.51 -13.89 4.65
CA PHE A 134 -3.29 -13.53 5.37
C PHE A 134 -2.54 -12.39 4.69
N LEU A 135 -2.24 -12.50 3.39
CA LEU A 135 -1.55 -11.46 2.63
C LEU A 135 -2.32 -10.13 2.69
N HIS A 136 -3.63 -10.16 2.50
CA HIS A 136 -4.46 -8.96 2.54
C HIS A 136 -4.48 -8.27 3.91
N LYS A 137 -4.55 -9.05 5.00
CA LYS A 137 -4.53 -8.54 6.38
C LYS A 137 -3.13 -8.06 6.78
N ALA A 138 -2.08 -8.78 6.39
CA ALA A 138 -0.69 -8.38 6.63
C ALA A 138 -0.36 -7.06 5.94
N GLU A 139 -0.72 -6.91 4.66
CA GLU A 139 -0.61 -5.64 3.93
C GLU A 139 -1.40 -4.54 4.65
N GLY A 140 -2.65 -4.81 5.06
CA GLY A 140 -3.47 -3.85 5.79
C GLY A 140 -2.79 -3.31 7.05
N ARG A 141 -2.20 -4.20 7.85
CA ARG A 141 -1.44 -3.85 9.07
C ARG A 141 -0.19 -3.03 8.74
N TRP A 142 0.53 -3.37 7.67
CA TRP A 142 1.67 -2.57 7.23
C TRP A 142 1.25 -1.16 6.81
N LEU A 143 0.15 -1.02 6.06
CA LEU A 143 -0.41 0.28 5.69
C LEU A 143 -0.85 1.09 6.91
N ASP A 144 -1.44 0.46 7.93
CA ASP A 144 -1.80 1.14 9.18
C ASP A 144 -0.56 1.68 9.89
N LYS A 145 0.53 0.90 9.97
CA LYS A 145 1.82 1.39 10.49
C LYS A 145 2.35 2.59 9.71
N LEU A 146 2.19 2.62 8.39
CA LEU A 146 2.61 3.78 7.59
C LEU A 146 1.79 5.04 7.93
N ILE A 147 0.49 4.89 8.25
CA ILE A 147 -0.37 6.00 8.70
C ILE A 147 0.06 6.49 10.09
N ASP A 148 0.29 5.56 11.03
CA ASP A 148 0.73 5.87 12.38
C ASP A 148 2.06 6.64 12.38
N ASN A 149 2.97 6.25 11.47
CA ASN A 149 4.25 6.94 11.25
C ASN A 149 4.14 8.18 10.36
N ARG A 150 2.92 8.60 9.99
CA ARG A 150 2.64 9.81 9.20
C ARG A 150 3.42 9.88 7.88
N ILE A 151 3.61 8.74 7.24
CA ILE A 151 4.23 8.69 5.93
C ILE A 151 3.31 9.42 4.92
N PRO A 152 3.80 10.39 4.14
CA PRO A 152 2.98 11.02 3.10
C PRO A 152 2.69 10.04 1.97
N THR A 153 1.54 10.18 1.30
CA THR A 153 1.18 9.34 0.14
C THR A 153 2.21 9.39 -0.98
N SER A 154 2.83 10.56 -1.21
CA SER A 154 3.85 10.76 -2.23
C SER A 154 5.08 9.90 -1.98
N ARG A 155 5.48 9.76 -0.72
CA ARG A 155 6.61 8.91 -0.33
C ARG A 155 6.32 7.43 -0.59
N LEU A 156 5.08 6.97 -0.38
CA LEU A 156 4.72 5.59 -0.72
C LEU A 156 4.63 5.40 -2.25
N TRP A 157 4.15 6.41 -2.98
CA TRP A 157 4.13 6.39 -4.44
C TRP A 157 5.54 6.18 -5.02
N ASP A 158 6.52 6.92 -4.50
CA ASP A 158 7.95 6.76 -4.82
C ASP A 158 8.46 5.37 -4.48
N TYR A 159 8.23 4.93 -3.24
CA TYR A 159 8.68 3.63 -2.75
C TYR A 159 8.16 2.45 -3.59
N LEU A 160 6.95 2.58 -4.12
CA LEU A 160 6.32 1.56 -4.97
C LEU A 160 6.73 1.65 -6.45
N TYR A 161 7.68 2.55 -6.78
CA TYR A 161 8.17 2.79 -8.13
C TYR A 161 7.05 3.07 -9.13
N LEU A 162 5.99 3.77 -8.69
CA LEU A 162 4.86 4.12 -9.54
C LEU A 162 5.17 5.26 -10.51
N GLY A 163 6.44 5.70 -10.56
CA GLY A 163 7.01 6.59 -11.56
C GLY A 163 6.78 8.07 -11.25
N GLY A 164 7.64 8.91 -11.81
CA GLY A 164 7.60 10.36 -11.59
C GLY A 164 7.21 11.20 -12.81
N ARG A 165 6.62 10.58 -13.83
CA ARG A 165 6.37 11.19 -15.14
C ARG A 165 4.88 11.39 -15.39
N ASP A 166 4.54 12.31 -16.27
CA ASP A 166 3.19 12.42 -16.81
C ASP A 166 2.86 11.16 -17.61
N PHE A 167 1.83 10.44 -17.18
CA PHE A 167 1.36 9.25 -17.88
C PHE A 167 0.38 9.66 -18.97
N SER A 168 0.55 9.13 -20.20
CA SER A 168 -0.56 9.13 -21.15
C SER A 168 -1.72 8.31 -20.59
N GLY A 169 -2.95 8.55 -21.08
CA GLY A 169 -4.14 7.84 -20.59
C GLY A 169 -4.03 6.31 -20.70
N ALA A 170 -3.37 5.79 -21.73
CA ALA A 170 -3.16 4.36 -21.92
C ALA A 170 -2.12 3.78 -20.94
N GLU A 171 -1.03 4.49 -20.68
CA GLU A 171 -0.01 4.08 -19.71
C GLU A 171 -0.56 4.11 -18.29
N PHE A 172 -1.32 5.16 -17.96
CA PHE A 172 -1.98 5.26 -16.66
C PHE A 172 -2.97 4.10 -16.45
N LYS A 173 -3.73 3.72 -17.49
CA LYS A 173 -4.61 2.55 -17.42
C LYS A 173 -3.86 1.26 -17.10
N LYS A 174 -2.72 1.00 -17.77
CA LYS A 174 -1.86 -0.16 -17.47
C LYS A 174 -1.29 -0.12 -16.05
N LEU A 175 -0.89 1.07 -15.58
CA LEU A 175 -0.41 1.25 -14.21
C LEU A 175 -1.47 0.82 -13.19
N LYS A 176 -2.74 1.18 -13.40
CA LYS A 176 -3.85 0.84 -12.49
C LYS A 176 -4.08 -0.65 -12.29
N ASP A 177 -3.67 -1.47 -13.25
CA ASP A 177 -3.82 -2.93 -13.19
C ASP A 177 -2.72 -3.60 -12.34
N THR A 178 -1.62 -2.89 -12.08
CA THR A 178 -0.49 -3.41 -11.29
C THR A 178 -0.84 -3.57 -9.80
N ALA A 179 -0.21 -4.53 -9.13
CA ALA A 179 -0.43 -4.72 -7.69
C ALA A 179 0.15 -3.58 -6.85
N ASN A 180 1.27 -2.97 -7.28
CA ASN A 180 1.84 -1.79 -6.63
C ASN A 180 0.83 -0.63 -6.63
N PHE A 181 0.17 -0.37 -7.76
CA PHE A 181 -0.85 0.68 -7.81
C PHE A 181 -2.04 0.35 -6.92
N LYS A 182 -2.51 -0.90 -6.89
CA LYS A 182 -3.60 -1.33 -6.00
C LYS A 182 -3.24 -1.14 -4.52
N THR A 183 -2.02 -1.46 -4.15
CA THR A 183 -1.45 -1.21 -2.81
C THR A 183 -1.45 0.28 -2.48
N TYR A 184 -0.96 1.11 -3.40
CA TYR A 184 -0.99 2.56 -3.25
C TYR A 184 -2.42 3.09 -3.11
N LYS A 185 -3.36 2.67 -3.98
CA LYS A 185 -4.77 3.12 -3.93
C LYS A 185 -5.38 2.81 -2.56
N ARG A 186 -5.16 1.59 -2.04
CA ARG A 186 -5.62 1.18 -0.72
C ARG A 186 -5.02 2.04 0.40
N TYR A 187 -3.73 2.39 0.29
CA TYR A 187 -3.08 3.28 1.24
C TYR A 187 -3.63 4.71 1.18
N ALA A 188 -3.69 5.30 -0.01
CA ALA A 188 -4.17 6.66 -0.23
C ALA A 188 -5.62 6.84 0.25
N GLU A 189 -6.47 5.84 0.06
CA GLU A 189 -7.82 5.81 0.60
C GLU A 189 -7.84 5.79 2.14
N LYS A 190 -7.03 4.93 2.78
CA LYS A 190 -6.92 4.91 4.26
C LYS A 190 -6.37 6.24 4.81
N TYR A 191 -5.35 6.80 4.15
CA TYR A 191 -4.76 8.07 4.51
C TYR A 191 -5.78 9.21 4.41
N ASP A 192 -6.50 9.32 3.28
CA ASP A 192 -7.56 10.31 3.08
C ASP A 192 -8.66 10.18 4.14
N ASN A 193 -9.11 8.96 4.43
CA ASN A 193 -10.08 8.73 5.50
C ASN A 193 -9.57 9.20 6.87
N ALA A 194 -8.30 8.96 7.19
CA ALA A 194 -7.70 9.40 8.44
C ALA A 194 -7.61 10.94 8.52
N VAL A 195 -7.26 11.61 7.42
CA VAL A 195 -7.27 13.07 7.32
C VAL A 195 -8.69 13.62 7.45
N PHE A 196 -9.65 13.09 6.69
CA PHE A 196 -11.03 13.56 6.67
C PHE A 196 -11.72 13.42 8.03
N THR A 197 -11.37 12.38 8.80
CA THR A 197 -11.87 12.15 10.16
C THR A 197 -11.01 12.83 11.24
N ASN A 198 -10.06 13.69 10.86
CA ASN A 198 -9.14 14.41 11.74
C ASN A 198 -8.29 13.51 12.66
N LYS A 199 -8.07 12.24 12.29
CA LYS A 199 -7.17 11.32 13.01
C LYS A 199 -5.70 11.67 12.79
N ILE A 200 -5.39 12.22 11.62
CA ILE A 200 -4.07 12.75 11.28
C ILE A 200 -4.23 14.14 10.64
N GLN A 201 -3.20 14.96 10.75
CA GLN A 201 -3.12 16.22 10.01
C GLN A 201 -2.76 15.93 8.55
N PRO A 202 -3.36 16.62 7.57
CA PRO A 202 -3.00 16.47 6.18
C PRO A 202 -1.55 16.90 5.95
N HIS A 203 -0.81 16.11 5.17
CA HIS A 203 0.40 16.61 4.53
C HIS A 203 -0.01 17.52 3.36
N ILE A 204 0.12 18.82 3.55
CA ILE A 204 -0.07 19.82 2.50
C ILE A 204 1.32 20.19 1.96
N PRO A 205 1.65 19.87 0.69
CA PRO A 205 2.93 20.23 0.11
C PRO A 205 3.12 21.75 0.18
N ARG A 206 4.19 22.20 0.86
CA ARG A 206 4.54 23.63 0.97
C ARG A 206 4.98 24.24 -0.36
N THR A 207 5.47 23.40 -1.27
CA THR A 207 5.93 23.81 -2.59
C THR A 207 5.06 23.17 -3.65
N SER A 208 4.64 24.00 -4.60
CA SER A 208 3.84 23.66 -5.77
C SER A 208 4.36 22.42 -6.53
N MET A 209 5.66 22.13 -6.50
CA MET A 209 6.31 21.00 -7.21
C MET A 209 6.27 19.64 -6.48
N GLY A 210 5.42 19.46 -5.47
CA GLY A 210 5.45 18.28 -4.60
C GLY A 210 4.39 17.24 -4.91
N GLY A 211 4.36 16.66 -6.12
CA GLY A 211 3.59 15.46 -6.39
C GLY A 211 3.47 15.13 -7.86
N TYR A 212 3.47 13.83 -8.18
CA TYR A 212 3.41 13.35 -9.56
C TYR A 212 1.98 13.46 -10.10
N SER A 213 1.82 13.86 -11.37
CA SER A 213 0.49 14.03 -11.99
C SER A 213 -0.39 12.78 -11.82
N GLY A 214 0.18 11.58 -12.00
CA GLY A 214 -0.53 10.32 -11.75
C GLY A 214 -0.98 10.11 -10.30
N GLU A 215 -0.21 10.58 -9.32
CA GLU A 215 -0.56 10.51 -7.90
C GLU A 215 -1.77 11.40 -7.61
N TRP A 216 -1.73 12.66 -8.05
CA TRP A 216 -2.81 13.63 -7.86
C TRP A 216 -4.09 13.24 -8.58
N LYS A 217 -3.98 12.73 -9.81
CA LYS A 217 -5.11 12.16 -10.54
C LYS A 217 -5.77 11.01 -9.78
N THR A 218 -4.96 10.12 -9.21
CA THR A 218 -5.47 9.02 -8.37
C THR A 218 -6.19 9.54 -7.12
N LYS A 219 -5.65 10.57 -6.47
CA LYS A 219 -6.30 11.22 -5.31
C LYS A 219 -7.61 11.90 -5.71
N ALA A 220 -7.64 12.61 -6.83
CA ALA A 220 -8.85 13.25 -7.36
C ALA A 220 -9.95 12.23 -7.63
N GLU A 221 -9.62 11.09 -8.24
CA GLU A 221 -10.55 9.97 -8.41
C GLU A 221 -11.07 9.45 -7.05
N LEU A 222 -10.17 9.20 -6.08
CA LEU A 222 -10.53 8.71 -4.75
C LEU A 222 -11.44 9.66 -3.99
N TRP A 223 -11.15 10.96 -4.01
CA TRP A 223 -11.98 11.96 -3.34
C TRP A 223 -13.37 12.05 -3.96
N ALA A 224 -13.47 11.92 -5.29
CA ALA A 224 -14.75 11.89 -5.98
C ALA A 224 -15.54 10.62 -5.65
N GLU A 225 -14.90 9.45 -5.67
CA GLU A 225 -15.47 8.16 -5.30
C GLU A 225 -15.99 8.15 -3.84
N ALA A 226 -15.22 8.74 -2.92
CA ALA A 226 -15.58 8.89 -1.51
C ALA A 226 -16.59 10.02 -1.23
N GLY A 227 -17.03 10.76 -2.26
CA GLY A 227 -18.00 11.84 -2.13
C GLY A 227 -17.50 13.02 -1.29
N ARG A 228 -16.19 13.29 -1.29
CA ARG A 228 -15.61 14.38 -0.49
C ARG A 228 -16.20 15.75 -0.86
N PRO A 229 -16.31 16.67 0.12
CA PRO A 229 -16.79 18.02 -0.15
C PRO A 229 -15.73 18.83 -0.89
N SER A 230 -16.17 19.73 -1.78
CA SER A 230 -15.26 20.52 -2.61
C SER A 230 -14.32 21.42 -1.79
N SER A 231 -14.79 21.95 -0.66
CA SER A 231 -13.97 22.75 0.26
C SER A 231 -12.79 21.97 0.83
N TYR A 232 -12.99 20.70 1.17
CA TYR A 232 -11.95 19.80 1.66
C TYR A 232 -10.89 19.55 0.58
N VAL A 233 -11.31 19.20 -0.64
CA VAL A 233 -10.40 18.95 -1.76
C VAL A 233 -9.60 20.21 -2.11
N LYS A 234 -10.23 21.39 -2.16
CA LYS A 234 -9.54 22.66 -2.39
C LYS A 234 -8.46 22.94 -1.34
N ASN A 235 -8.73 22.62 -0.08
CA ASN A 235 -7.75 22.76 1.00
C ASN A 235 -6.54 21.84 0.77
N LEU A 236 -6.77 20.55 0.51
CA LEU A 236 -5.69 19.58 0.29
C LEU A 236 -4.82 19.88 -0.94
N LEU A 237 -5.42 20.48 -1.97
CA LEU A 237 -4.71 20.91 -3.17
C LEU A 237 -3.97 22.25 -2.99
N GLY A 238 -4.10 22.90 -1.84
CA GLY A 238 -3.49 24.19 -1.54
C GLY A 238 -4.19 25.39 -2.19
N LEU A 239 -5.36 25.19 -2.80
CA LEU A 239 -6.07 26.23 -3.56
C LEU A 239 -6.62 27.37 -2.69
N ASN A 240 -6.70 27.16 -1.38
CA ASN A 240 -7.14 28.18 -0.42
C ASN A 240 -5.97 28.97 0.18
N ALA A 241 -4.71 28.62 -0.12
CA ALA A 241 -3.54 29.20 0.55
C ALA A 241 -3.29 30.67 0.19
N ASN A 242 -3.83 31.17 -0.92
CA ASN A 242 -3.58 32.53 -1.39
C ASN A 242 -4.86 33.18 -1.92
N PRO A 243 -5.68 33.81 -1.06
CA PRO A 243 -7.03 34.28 -1.42
C PRO A 243 -7.04 35.38 -2.51
N GLY A 244 -5.90 36.01 -2.79
CA GLY A 244 -5.75 37.00 -3.87
C GLY A 244 -5.42 36.40 -5.24
N VAL A 245 -5.10 35.10 -5.31
CA VAL A 245 -4.80 34.41 -6.58
C VAL A 245 -6.04 33.64 -7.01
N LYS A 246 -6.48 33.90 -8.25
CA LYS A 246 -7.51 33.12 -8.91
C LYS A 246 -7.13 31.62 -8.88
N PRO A 247 -7.95 30.72 -8.30
CA PRO A 247 -7.63 29.30 -8.18
C PRO A 247 -7.20 28.66 -9.49
N GLU A 248 -7.75 29.11 -10.62
CA GLU A 248 -7.47 28.65 -11.98
C GLU A 248 -6.01 28.85 -12.42
N ARG A 249 -5.27 29.72 -11.72
CA ARG A 249 -3.84 29.97 -11.97
C ARG A 249 -2.93 29.07 -11.13
N HIS A 250 -3.48 28.29 -10.22
CA HIS A 250 -2.72 27.36 -9.39
C HIS A 250 -2.46 26.07 -10.17
N MET A 251 -1.24 25.55 -10.16
CA MET A 251 -0.91 24.35 -10.97
C MET A 251 -1.73 23.11 -10.57
N ASN A 252 -2.11 22.98 -9.29
CA ASN A 252 -2.96 21.88 -8.83
C ASN A 252 -4.45 22.04 -9.20
N TYR A 253 -4.84 23.12 -9.88
CA TYR A 253 -6.24 23.37 -10.23
C TYR A 253 -6.79 22.31 -11.19
N GLU A 254 -5.95 21.80 -12.11
CA GLU A 254 -6.34 20.73 -13.03
C GLU A 254 -6.88 19.49 -12.29
N PHE A 255 -6.29 19.11 -11.16
CA PHE A 255 -6.76 17.97 -10.36
C PHE A 255 -8.07 18.26 -9.64
N TYR A 256 -8.36 19.52 -9.35
CA TYR A 256 -9.67 19.92 -8.85
C TYR A 256 -10.73 19.79 -9.95
N GLU A 257 -10.41 20.15 -11.19
CA GLU A 257 -11.29 19.93 -12.35
C GLU A 257 -11.53 18.43 -12.59
N GLU A 258 -10.49 17.60 -12.52
CA GLU A 258 -10.62 16.15 -12.61
C GLU A 258 -11.56 15.58 -11.55
N PHE A 259 -11.43 16.04 -10.30
CA PHE A 259 -12.33 15.68 -9.20
C PHE A 259 -13.79 16.05 -9.51
N LEU A 260 -14.04 17.26 -10.02
CA LEU A 260 -15.39 17.71 -10.39
C LEU A 260 -15.97 16.87 -11.54
N ALA A 261 -15.18 16.66 -12.60
CA ALA A 261 -15.57 15.85 -13.74
C ALA A 261 -15.95 14.42 -13.32
N ARG A 262 -15.17 13.82 -12.41
CA ARG A 262 -15.43 12.49 -11.87
C ARG A 262 -16.72 12.44 -11.05
N LYS A 263 -17.00 13.45 -10.21
CA LYS A 263 -18.26 13.53 -9.46
C LYS A 263 -19.48 13.58 -10.38
N VAL A 264 -19.40 14.37 -11.46
CA VAL A 264 -20.48 14.44 -12.47
C VAL A 264 -20.66 13.09 -13.14
N ALA A 265 -19.58 12.46 -13.59
CA ALA A 265 -19.64 11.14 -14.23
C ALA A 265 -20.28 10.07 -13.31
N LEU A 266 -19.92 10.06 -12.03
CA LEU A 266 -20.51 9.15 -11.04
C LEU A 266 -22.00 9.43 -10.79
N ALA A 267 -22.41 10.70 -10.75
CA ALA A 267 -23.81 11.06 -10.62
C ALA A 267 -24.65 10.64 -11.83
N LEU A 268 -24.11 10.80 -13.05
CA LEU A 268 -24.75 10.34 -14.28
C LEU A 268 -24.85 8.83 -14.36
N ALA A 269 -23.84 8.09 -13.89
CA ALA A 269 -23.86 6.64 -13.86
C ALA A 269 -24.96 6.09 -12.94
N LYS A 270 -25.14 6.68 -11.75
CA LYS A 270 -26.19 6.30 -10.79
C LYS A 270 -27.59 6.50 -11.35
N LYS A 271 -27.83 7.61 -12.06
CA LYS A 271 -29.12 7.88 -12.72
C LYS A 271 -29.49 6.91 -13.84
N LYS A 272 -28.52 6.22 -14.45
CA LYS A 272 -28.77 5.23 -15.51
C LYS A 272 -29.12 3.84 -14.99
N THR A 273 -28.88 3.60 -13.71
CA THR A 273 -29.12 2.31 -13.05
C THR A 273 -30.43 2.29 -12.25
N GLU A 274 -31.11 3.44 -12.15
CA GLU A 274 -32.44 3.63 -11.58
C GLU A 274 -33.49 3.64 -12.69
#